data_AF-A0A965M6Z3-F1
#
_entry.id   AF-A0A965M6Z3-F1
#
_cell.length_a   1.000
_cell.length_b   1.000
_cell.length_c   1.000
_cell.angle_alpha   90.00
_cell.angle_beta   90.00
_cell.angle_gamma   90.00
#
_symmetry.space_group_name_H-M   'P 1'
#
loop_
_entity.id
_entity.type
_entity.pdbx_description
1 polymer ?
#
loop_
_entity_poly.entity_id
_entity_poly.type
_entity_poly.pdbx_seq_one_letter_code
_entity_poly.pdbx_strand_id
1 'polypeptide(L)' 'MLVIAEGIEADDQLQVLIDLGCDCGQGFLLGQPMPAGTLAQLI' A
#
# COMPACT_ATOMS: atom_id res chain seq x y z
N MET A 1 1.11 -5.13 17.68
CA MET A 1 2.05 -4.10 17.19
C MET A 1 1.65 -3.84 15.77
N LEU A 2 1.42 -2.58 15.36
CA LEU A 2 1.02 -2.25 14.00
C LEU A 2 2.25 -2.20 13.09
N VAL A 3 2.24 -2.96 12.00
CA VAL A 3 3.29 -3.00 10.98
C VAL A 3 2.74 -2.41 9.68
N ILE A 4 3.44 -1.40 9.16
CA ILE A 4 3.15 -0.78 7.87
C ILE A 4 4.31 -1.11 6.93
N ALA A 5 4.00 -1.78 5.82
CA ALA A 5 4.97 -2.06 4.76
C ALA A 5 4.91 -0.96 3.69
N GLU A 6 6.00 -0.22 3.50
CA GLU A 6 6.11 0.86 2.51
C GLU A 6 6.97 0.43 1.31
N GLY A 7 6.71 1.02 0.14
CA GLY A 7 7.47 0.74 -1.08
C GLY A 7 7.01 -0.51 -1.86
N ILE A 8 5.73 -0.85 -1.80
CA ILE A 8 5.14 -1.98 -2.56
C ILE A 8 4.97 -1.58 -4.03
N GLU A 9 5.78 -2.16 -4.91
CA GLU A 9 5.85 -1.84 -6.34
C GLU A 9 5.40 -3.00 -7.24
N ALA A 10 5.37 -4.23 -6.74
CA ALA A 10 5.02 -5.44 -7.51
C ALA A 10 4.12 -6.42 -6.73
N ASP A 11 3.31 -7.20 -7.46
CA ASP A 11 2.31 -8.11 -6.89
C ASP A 11 2.93 -9.20 -5.99
N ASP A 12 4.14 -9.66 -6.31
CA ASP A 12 4.87 -10.65 -5.52
C ASP A 12 5.29 -10.12 -4.15
N GLN A 13 5.71 -8.85 -4.07
CA GLN A 13 6.00 -8.17 -2.80
C GLN A 13 4.72 -8.08 -1.95
N LEU A 14 3.60 -7.68 -2.56
CA LEU A 14 2.31 -7.57 -1.85
C LEU A 14 1.90 -8.93 -1.28
N GLN A 15 1.99 -10.00 -2.07
CA GLN A 15 1.61 -11.33 -1.62
C GLN A 15 2.46 -11.80 -0.44
N VAL A 16 3.78 -11.61 -0.51
CA VAL A 16 4.69 -11.97 0.60
C VAL A 16 4.35 -11.19 1.88
N LEU A 17 4.05 -9.89 1.77
CA LEU A 17 3.72 -9.06 2.93
C LEU A 17 2.37 -9.46 3.57
N ILE A 18 1.39 -9.87 2.76
CA ILE A 18 0.14 -10.46 3.24
C ILE A 18 0.41 -11.77 3.99
N ASP A 19 1.21 -12.66 3.41
CA ASP A 19 1.53 -13.96 4.01
C ASP A 19 2.32 -13.83 5.32
N LEU A 20 3.16 -12.79 5.45
CA LEU A 20 3.88 -12.44 6.68
C LEU A 20 3.00 -11.77 7.74
N GLY A 21 1.76 -11.41 7.40
CA GLY A 21 0.81 -10.78 8.31
C GLY A 21 1.08 -9.30 8.57
N CYS A 22 1.58 -8.55 7.59
CA CYS A 22 1.63 -7.09 7.69
C CYS A 22 0.22 -6.49 7.76
N ASP A 23 0.00 -5.53 8.67
CA ASP A 23 -1.33 -4.97 8.92
C ASP A 23 -1.76 -3.96 7.85
N CYS A 24 -0.81 -3.21 7.30
CA CYS A 24 -1.05 -2.14 6.33
C CYS A 24 0.04 -2.12 5.25
N GLY A 25 -0.28 -1.56 4.08
CA GLY A 25 0.65 -1.42 2.97
C GLY A 25 0.53 -0.08 2.25
N GLN A 26 1.65 0.46 1.79
CA GLN A 26 1.74 1.60 0.89
C GLN A 26 2.75 1.32 -0.22
N GLY A 27 2.43 1.70 -1.45
CA GLY A 27 3.39 1.68 -2.53
C GLY A 27 2.77 2.00 -3.87
N PHE A 28 3.61 2.17 -4.89
CA PHE A 28 3.19 2.49 -6.25
C PHE A 28 2.12 1.55 -6.79
N LEU A 29 2.23 0.25 -6.48
CA LEU A 29 1.26 -0.77 -6.87
C LEU A 29 -0.13 -0.51 -6.29
N LEU A 30 -0.21 -0.03 -5.05
CA LEU A 30 -1.46 0.20 -4.32
C LEU A 30 -2.06 1.58 -4.61
N GLY A 31 -1.20 2.57 -4.87
CA GLY A 31 -1.60 3.93 -5.16
C GLY A 31 -0.42 4.90 -5.04
N GLN A 32 -0.29 5.80 -6.02
CA GLN A 32 0.72 6.84 -5.99
C GLN A 32 0.31 7.99 -5.07
N PRO A 33 1.27 8.75 -4.50
CA PRO A 33 0.97 10.04 -3.87
C PRO A 33 0.20 10.93 -4.84
N MET A 34 -0.89 11.52 -4.36
CA MET A 34 -1.79 12.31 -5.19
C MET A 34 -2.31 13.54 -4.43
N PRO A 35 -2.77 14.59 -5.13
CA PRO A 35 -3.41 15.74 -4.49
C PRO A 35 -4.64 15.33 -3.68
N ALA A 36 -4.94 16.07 -2.62
CA ALA A 36 -6.09 15.81 -1.76
C ALA A 36 -7.42 15.77 -2.54
N GLY A 37 -7.59 16.63 -3.55
CA GLY A 37 -8.79 16.63 -4.40
C GLY A 37 -8.94 15.38 -5.27
N THR A 38 -7.83 14.72 -5.63
CA THR A 38 -7.85 13.43 -6.34
C THR A 38 -8.18 12.31 -5.36
N LEU A 39 -7.56 12.30 -4.18
CA LEU A 39 -7.86 11.31 -3.14
C LEU A 39 -9.34 11.34 -2.74
N ALA A 40 -9.93 12.53 -2.60
CA ALA A 40 -11.34 12.69 -2.26
C ALA A 40 -12.33 12.13 -3.31
N GLN A 41 -11.86 11.75 -4.50
CA GLN A 41 -12.67 11.07 -5.52
C GLN A 41 -12.55 9.54 -5.47
N LEU A 42 -11.60 9.01 -4.68
CA LEU A 42 -11.32 7.58 -4.56
C LEU A 42 -11.90 6.95 -3.29
N ILE A 43 -12.33 7.77 -2.33
CA ILE A 43 -12.92 7.38 -1.04
C ILE A 43 -14.35 7.89 -0.91
#